data_AF-A0A6J1LQU5-F1
#
_entry.id   AF-A0A6J1LQU5-F1
#
_cell.length_a   1.000
_cell.length_b   1.000
_cell.length_c   1.000
_cell.angle_alpha   90.00
_cell.angle_beta   90.00
_cell.angle_gamma   90.00
#
_symmetry.space_group_name_H-M   'P 1'
#
loop_
_entity.id
_entity.type
_entity.pdbx_description
1 polymer ?
#
loop_
_entity_poly.entity_id
_entity_poly.type
_entity_poly.pdbx_seq_one_letter_code
_entity_poly.pdbx_strand_id
1 'polypeptide(L)'
;MSKVADQREPWLLPNFEYGSGVAALHQEIEHFYNYIISTPTEYMMRVEAVHRIERVVLSIWPDACIEVFGSFRTGLNLPISDIDIAVNNFYWQGAPLLELKNALIARGVADNVNVLDKASVPVVKFTELISQIKFDISFNTTSGVKAAELVQRFIEQYPELPKLVIVLKQYLLLQGLNEVYSSGGISSYAVTLMCISFLQQQSLNETKICKNDNKLGKLLLKFLDFYGRKFDYFKYGISVRGSGGSVEKCVLQSTFGDYNWLSVLTIEDPITPTNDIGRSSFGALDVKQGFEIAFLKLSKLVDLDSSKTSGSILASIVNLPQSVISYRNWVHYKFRHLASISAQPINGIERYFDIAVKLRLNATTSEDEQENKKEIGSNLNGMPLTHNGCQYKGLGC
;
A
#
# COMPACT_ATOMS: atom_id res chain seq x y z
N MET A 1 6.56 -35.37 0.01
CA MET A 1 5.93 -34.05 0.23
C MET A 1 5.96 -33.77 1.72
N SER A 2 6.94 -33.00 2.22
CA SER A 2 6.93 -32.59 3.62
C SER A 2 5.74 -31.67 3.84
N LYS A 3 5.02 -31.86 4.96
CA LYS A 3 4.00 -30.92 5.41
C LYS A 3 4.72 -29.59 5.62
N VAL A 4 4.48 -28.61 4.75
CA VAL A 4 4.84 -27.22 5.02
C VAL A 4 4.12 -26.87 6.31
N ALA A 5 4.87 -26.61 7.37
CA ALA A 5 4.30 -26.17 8.63
C ALA A 5 3.46 -24.91 8.34
N ASP A 6 2.23 -24.89 8.85
CA ASP A 6 1.31 -23.76 8.73
C ASP A 6 1.93 -22.57 9.47
N GLN A 7 2.75 -21.78 8.77
CA GLN A 7 3.34 -20.56 9.31
C GLN A 7 2.22 -19.53 9.41
N ARG A 8 1.56 -19.47 10.58
CA ARG A 8 0.50 -18.50 10.86
C ARG A 8 0.95 -17.04 10.66
N GLU A 9 2.22 -16.77 10.94
CA GLU A 9 2.80 -15.43 11.02
C GLU A 9 4.12 -15.37 10.22
N PRO A 10 4.08 -15.51 8.89
CA PRO A 10 5.29 -15.70 8.07
C PRO A 10 6.19 -14.45 7.99
N TRP A 11 5.71 -13.29 8.45
CA TRP A 11 6.51 -12.08 8.57
C TRP A 11 7.35 -12.02 9.84
N LEU A 12 7.12 -12.92 10.82
CA LEU A 12 7.96 -12.95 12.02
C LEU A 12 9.30 -13.61 11.71
N LEU A 13 10.38 -12.91 12.05
CA LEU A 13 11.73 -13.40 11.81
C LEU A 13 12.13 -14.39 12.93
N PRO A 14 12.45 -15.67 12.61
CA PRO A 14 12.70 -16.71 13.62
C PRO A 14 13.84 -16.42 14.61
N ASN A 15 14.82 -15.60 14.20
CA ASN A 15 16.02 -15.27 14.98
C ASN A 15 16.03 -13.81 15.47
N PHE A 16 14.88 -13.14 15.44
CA PHE A 16 14.76 -11.75 15.87
C PHE A 16 14.09 -11.67 17.23
N GLU A 17 14.75 -11.01 18.18
CA GLU A 17 14.18 -10.73 19.50
C GLU A 17 13.33 -9.46 19.43
N TYR A 18 12.01 -9.64 19.35
CA TYR A 18 11.07 -8.53 19.41
C TYR A 18 11.07 -7.88 20.80
N GLY A 19 10.96 -6.55 20.83
CA GLY A 19 10.80 -5.78 22.06
C GLY A 19 9.44 -6.04 22.73
N SER A 20 9.07 -5.20 23.70
CA SER A 20 7.77 -5.27 24.38
C SER A 20 6.87 -4.08 24.05
N GLY A 21 5.56 -4.28 24.23
CA GLY A 21 4.56 -3.25 24.06
C GLY A 21 4.60 -2.55 22.69
N VAL A 22 4.73 -1.22 22.71
CA VAL A 22 4.74 -0.40 21.49
C VAL A 22 5.95 -0.71 20.60
N ALA A 23 7.07 -1.13 21.19
CA ALA A 23 8.29 -1.44 20.45
C ALA A 23 8.13 -2.72 19.61
N ALA A 24 7.55 -3.77 20.21
CA ALA A 24 7.20 -4.99 19.49
C ALA A 24 6.26 -4.67 18.34
N LEU A 25 5.19 -3.90 18.60
CA LEU A 25 4.23 -3.51 17.56
C LEU A 25 4.90 -2.75 16.41
N HIS A 26 5.84 -1.84 16.71
CA HIS A 26 6.59 -1.13 15.67
C HIS A 26 7.40 -2.08 14.78
N GLN A 27 8.19 -2.97 15.39
CA GLN A 27 9.04 -3.94 14.69
C GLN A 27 8.21 -4.94 13.87
N GLU A 28 7.08 -5.41 14.42
CA GLU A 28 6.17 -6.29 13.70
C GLU A 28 5.54 -5.59 12.49
N ILE A 29 5.21 -4.29 12.57
CA ILE A 29 4.73 -3.52 11.41
C ILE A 29 5.81 -3.42 10.33
N GLU A 30 7.07 -3.18 10.70
CA GLU A 30 8.20 -3.14 9.76
C GLU A 30 8.34 -4.48 9.03
N HIS A 31 8.43 -5.58 9.77
CA HIS A 31 8.60 -6.90 9.17
C HIS A 31 7.37 -7.35 8.38
N PHE A 32 6.15 -7.02 8.84
CA PHE A 32 4.93 -7.27 8.08
C PHE A 32 4.93 -6.51 6.75
N TYR A 33 5.30 -5.23 6.76
CA TYR A 33 5.42 -4.46 5.53
C TYR A 33 6.45 -5.06 4.58
N ASN A 34 7.67 -5.36 5.04
CA ASN A 34 8.73 -5.97 4.23
C ASN A 34 8.32 -7.32 3.64
N TYR A 35 7.55 -8.12 4.39
CA TYR A 35 7.01 -9.39 3.88
C TYR A 35 5.92 -9.18 2.82
N ILE A 36 5.06 -8.17 2.96
CA ILE A 36 3.89 -7.96 2.11
C ILE A 36 4.23 -7.31 0.77
N ILE A 37 5.17 -6.36 0.76
CA ILE A 37 5.55 -5.66 -0.47
C ILE A 37 5.93 -6.65 -1.58
N SER A 38 5.72 -6.22 -2.83
CA SER A 38 5.96 -7.08 -3.99
C SER A 38 7.43 -7.46 -4.08
N THR A 39 7.72 -8.75 -4.15
CA THR A 39 9.07 -9.22 -4.44
C THR A 39 9.43 -8.88 -5.89
N PRO A 40 10.71 -8.87 -6.30
CA PRO A 40 11.07 -8.59 -7.69
C PRO A 40 10.45 -9.59 -8.66
N THR A 41 10.33 -10.85 -8.26
CA THR A 41 9.64 -11.87 -9.07
C THR A 41 8.16 -11.55 -9.25
N GLU A 42 7.47 -11.18 -8.17
CA GLU A 42 6.05 -10.79 -8.22
C GLU A 42 5.84 -9.51 -9.05
N TYR A 43 6.71 -8.52 -8.85
CA TYR A 43 6.67 -7.26 -9.59
C TYR A 43 6.89 -7.48 -11.09
N MET A 44 7.94 -8.22 -11.48
CA MET A 44 8.21 -8.53 -12.89
C MET A 44 7.09 -9.37 -13.52
N MET A 45 6.50 -10.29 -12.76
CA MET A 45 5.35 -11.07 -13.20
C MET A 45 4.13 -10.17 -13.46
N ARG A 46 3.88 -9.16 -12.61
CA ARG A 46 2.84 -8.13 -12.80
C ARG A 46 3.12 -7.28 -14.04
N VAL A 47 4.37 -6.85 -14.23
CA VAL A 47 4.79 -6.10 -15.43
C VAL A 47 4.55 -6.90 -16.70
N GLU A 48 4.97 -8.17 -16.75
CA GLU A 48 4.71 -9.06 -17.88
C GLU A 48 3.22 -9.26 -18.14
N ALA A 49 2.40 -9.34 -17.09
CA ALA A 49 0.95 -9.40 -17.23
C ALA A 49 0.38 -8.13 -17.88
N VAL A 50 0.83 -6.95 -17.46
CA VAL A 50 0.46 -5.66 -18.08
C VAL A 50 0.83 -5.64 -19.57
N HIS A 51 2.03 -6.06 -19.94
CA HIS A 51 2.47 -6.11 -21.35
C HIS A 51 1.60 -7.05 -22.20
N ARG A 52 1.12 -8.16 -21.63
CA ARG A 52 0.16 -9.03 -22.33
C ARG A 52 -1.15 -8.31 -22.61
N ILE A 53 -1.67 -7.54 -21.66
CA ILE A 53 -2.89 -6.73 -21.85
C ILE A 53 -2.65 -5.62 -22.87
N GLU A 54 -1.53 -4.91 -22.77
CA GLU A 54 -1.16 -3.83 -23.68
C GLU A 54 -1.13 -4.30 -25.14
N ARG A 55 -0.53 -5.48 -25.42
CA ARG A 55 -0.55 -6.07 -26.77
C ARG A 55 -1.96 -6.36 -27.28
N VAL A 56 -2.89 -6.77 -26.40
CA VAL A 56 -4.30 -6.94 -26.78
C VAL A 56 -4.92 -5.59 -27.13
N VAL A 57 -4.75 -4.58 -26.27
CA VAL A 57 -5.31 -3.24 -26.47
C VAL A 57 -4.79 -2.62 -27.78
N LEU A 58 -3.47 -2.61 -27.99
CA LEU A 58 -2.84 -2.03 -29.18
C LEU A 58 -3.17 -2.78 -30.47
N SER A 59 -3.58 -4.05 -30.39
CA SER A 59 -4.06 -4.79 -31.57
C SER A 59 -5.46 -4.39 -32.03
N ILE A 60 -6.24 -3.75 -31.16
CA ILE A 60 -7.58 -3.22 -31.46
C ILE A 60 -7.45 -1.74 -31.80
N TRP A 61 -6.68 -1.01 -30.98
CA TRP A 61 -6.50 0.44 -31.07
C TRP A 61 -4.99 0.78 -31.05
N PRO A 62 -4.32 0.82 -32.21
CA PRO A 62 -2.88 1.06 -32.30
C PRO A 62 -2.41 2.39 -31.72
N ASP A 63 -3.27 3.41 -31.73
CA ASP A 63 -2.97 4.76 -31.23
C ASP A 63 -3.41 4.96 -29.76
N ALA A 64 -3.88 3.92 -29.08
CA ALA A 64 -4.30 4.04 -27.69
C ALA A 64 -3.11 4.31 -26.76
N CYS A 65 -3.34 5.12 -25.74
CA CYS A 65 -2.43 5.30 -24.62
C CYS A 65 -2.90 4.42 -23.45
N ILE A 66 -2.01 3.56 -22.97
CA ILE A 66 -2.26 2.62 -21.87
C ILE A 66 -1.47 3.09 -20.65
N GLU A 67 -2.17 3.35 -19.54
CA GLU A 67 -1.54 3.79 -18.30
C GLU A 67 -1.98 2.92 -17.13
N VAL A 68 -1.01 2.33 -16.42
CA VAL A 68 -1.27 1.71 -15.12
C VAL A 68 -1.48 2.81 -14.08
N PHE A 69 -2.44 2.61 -13.19
CA PHE A 69 -2.67 3.50 -12.05
C PHE A 69 -2.97 2.72 -10.76
N GLY A 70 -3.46 3.41 -9.74
CA GLY A 70 -3.93 2.79 -8.51
C GLY A 70 -2.79 2.20 -7.67
N SER A 71 -3.11 1.12 -6.95
CA SER A 71 -2.23 0.59 -5.91
C SER A 71 -0.92 0.00 -6.44
N PHE A 72 -0.92 -0.52 -7.67
CA PHE A 72 0.29 -1.05 -8.28
C PHE A 72 1.26 0.07 -8.68
N ARG A 73 0.76 1.19 -9.22
CA ARG A 73 1.61 2.36 -9.56
C ARG A 73 2.19 3.05 -8.32
N THR A 74 1.47 3.07 -7.21
CA THR A 74 1.96 3.70 -5.96
C THR A 74 2.87 2.79 -5.12
N GLY A 75 2.93 1.50 -5.44
CA GLY A 75 3.61 0.49 -4.61
C GLY A 75 2.84 0.11 -3.33
N LEU A 76 1.57 0.51 -3.22
CA LEU A 76 0.70 0.22 -2.07
C LEU A 76 -0.22 -0.99 -2.31
N ASN A 77 0.15 -1.88 -3.23
CA ASN A 77 -0.62 -3.08 -3.56
C ASN A 77 -0.37 -4.22 -2.55
N LEU A 78 -1.43 -4.93 -2.18
CA LEU A 78 -1.31 -6.21 -1.47
C LEU A 78 -0.91 -7.31 -2.48
N PRO A 79 -0.50 -8.51 -2.02
CA PRO A 79 0.01 -9.55 -2.91
C PRO A 79 -1.04 -10.03 -3.93
N ILE A 80 -2.32 -9.97 -3.55
CA ILE A 80 -3.48 -10.35 -4.36
C ILE A 80 -4.27 -9.15 -4.90
N SER A 81 -3.73 -7.92 -4.76
CA SER A 81 -4.38 -6.74 -5.35
C SER A 81 -4.45 -6.84 -6.87
N ASP A 82 -5.55 -6.31 -7.39
CA ASP A 82 -5.79 -6.03 -8.79
C ASP A 82 -4.79 -5.03 -9.37
N ILE A 83 -4.76 -4.97 -10.71
CA ILE A 83 -4.05 -3.95 -11.47
C ILE A 83 -5.08 -3.12 -12.24
N ASP A 84 -5.10 -1.82 -11.94
CA ASP A 84 -5.93 -0.84 -12.62
C ASP A 84 -5.23 -0.29 -13.87
N ILE A 85 -5.90 -0.31 -15.01
CA ILE A 85 -5.41 0.23 -16.28
C ILE A 85 -6.40 1.22 -16.85
N ALA A 86 -5.92 2.40 -17.22
CA ALA A 86 -6.66 3.38 -18.01
C ALA A 86 -6.26 3.26 -19.48
N VAL A 87 -7.23 3.09 -20.37
CA VAL A 87 -7.03 3.14 -21.81
C VAL A 87 -7.65 4.42 -22.34
N ASN A 88 -6.81 5.28 -22.91
CA ASN A 88 -7.22 6.55 -23.51
C ASN A 88 -7.04 6.45 -25.02
N ASN A 89 -8.03 6.91 -25.78
CA ASN A 89 -7.95 6.99 -27.23
C ASN A 89 -8.70 8.24 -27.71
N PHE A 90 -8.21 8.86 -28.79
CA PHE A 90 -8.83 10.06 -29.37
C PHE A 90 -10.20 9.77 -29.97
N TYR A 91 -10.40 8.56 -30.51
CA TYR A 91 -11.64 8.18 -31.16
C TYR A 91 -11.97 6.69 -30.94
N TRP A 92 -13.25 6.41 -30.65
CA TRP A 92 -13.78 5.07 -30.50
C TRP A 92 -14.72 4.78 -31.68
N GLN A 93 -14.38 3.76 -32.48
CA GLN A 93 -15.17 3.36 -33.66
C GLN A 93 -16.39 2.48 -33.31
N GLY A 94 -16.53 2.05 -32.05
CA GLY A 94 -17.58 1.14 -31.62
C GLY A 94 -17.77 1.10 -30.11
N ALA A 95 -17.99 -0.09 -29.56
CA ALA A 95 -18.30 -0.31 -28.14
C ALA A 95 -17.04 -0.81 -27.41
N PRO A 96 -16.18 0.09 -26.89
CA PRO A 96 -14.83 -0.27 -26.45
C PRO A 96 -14.79 -1.34 -25.36
N LEU A 97 -15.74 -1.31 -24.42
CA LEU A 97 -15.85 -2.32 -23.36
C LEU A 97 -16.05 -3.73 -23.92
N LEU A 98 -16.93 -3.88 -24.93
CA LEU A 98 -17.27 -5.17 -25.53
C LEU A 98 -16.20 -5.65 -26.49
N GLU A 99 -15.62 -4.74 -27.29
CA GLU A 99 -14.49 -5.04 -28.17
C GLU A 99 -13.29 -5.57 -27.37
N LEU A 100 -12.93 -4.90 -26.27
CA LEU A 100 -11.86 -5.37 -25.40
C LEU A 100 -12.18 -6.73 -24.79
N LYS A 101 -13.40 -6.93 -24.28
CA LYS A 101 -13.85 -8.23 -23.77
C LYS A 101 -13.66 -9.35 -24.79
N ASN A 102 -14.13 -9.15 -26.02
CA ASN A 102 -14.05 -10.16 -27.07
C ASN A 102 -12.60 -10.45 -27.45
N ALA A 103 -11.76 -9.41 -27.54
CA ALA A 103 -10.35 -9.55 -27.87
C ALA A 103 -9.54 -10.27 -26.78
N LEU A 104 -9.84 -10.03 -25.50
CA LEU A 104 -9.21 -10.74 -24.37
C LEU A 104 -9.51 -12.24 -24.41
N ILE A 105 -10.76 -12.60 -24.66
CA ILE A 105 -11.20 -14.00 -24.78
C ILE A 105 -10.59 -14.66 -26.02
N ALA A 106 -10.69 -14.02 -27.18
CA ALA A 106 -10.20 -14.56 -28.44
C ALA A 106 -8.68 -14.82 -28.45
N ARG A 107 -7.91 -14.07 -27.64
CA ARG A 107 -6.46 -14.24 -27.49
C ARG A 107 -6.06 -15.13 -26.33
N GLY A 108 -7.02 -15.74 -25.63
CA GLY A 108 -6.74 -16.63 -24.49
C GLY A 108 -6.09 -15.91 -23.30
N VAL A 109 -6.36 -14.62 -23.12
CA VAL A 109 -5.86 -13.85 -21.97
C VAL A 109 -6.73 -14.10 -20.73
N ALA A 110 -8.03 -14.27 -20.93
CA ALA A 110 -9.01 -14.52 -19.87
C ALA A 110 -10.15 -15.39 -20.40
N ASP A 111 -10.64 -16.33 -19.58
CA ASP A 111 -11.82 -17.13 -19.91
C ASP A 111 -13.12 -16.36 -19.62
N ASN A 112 -13.14 -15.61 -18.51
CA ASN A 112 -14.30 -14.87 -18.04
C ASN A 112 -13.97 -13.38 -17.94
N VAL A 113 -14.78 -12.56 -18.61
CA VAL A 113 -14.64 -11.10 -18.63
C VAL A 113 -15.99 -10.45 -18.35
N ASN A 114 -16.03 -9.65 -17.28
CA ASN A 114 -17.20 -8.94 -16.82
C ASN A 114 -17.12 -7.48 -17.25
N VAL A 115 -18.16 -7.00 -17.94
CA VAL A 115 -18.31 -5.60 -18.29
C VAL A 115 -19.26 -4.96 -17.28
N LEU A 116 -18.78 -3.96 -16.55
CA LEU A 116 -19.54 -3.18 -15.60
C LEU A 116 -19.79 -1.79 -16.19
N ASP A 117 -20.83 -1.67 -17.02
CA ASP A 117 -21.16 -0.46 -17.79
C ASP A 117 -22.06 0.53 -17.03
N LYS A 118 -22.72 0.09 -15.95
CA LYS A 118 -23.63 0.91 -15.12
C LYS A 118 -22.95 1.66 -13.98
N ALA A 119 -21.67 1.44 -13.73
CA ALA A 119 -20.93 2.14 -12.68
C ALA A 119 -20.60 3.58 -13.11
N SER A 120 -20.31 4.46 -12.15
CA SER A 120 -19.92 5.86 -12.43
C SER A 120 -18.69 5.97 -13.33
N VAL A 121 -17.80 4.98 -13.26
CA VAL A 121 -16.75 4.73 -14.24
C VAL A 121 -16.96 3.32 -14.78
N PRO A 122 -17.27 3.15 -16.08
CA PRO A 122 -17.37 1.84 -16.69
C PRO A 122 -16.04 1.09 -16.69
N VAL A 123 -16.06 -0.20 -16.30
CA VAL A 123 -14.85 -1.02 -16.16
C VAL A 123 -15.03 -2.41 -16.79
N VAL A 124 -13.98 -2.91 -17.43
CA VAL A 124 -13.84 -4.33 -17.82
C VAL A 124 -13.01 -5.05 -16.76
N LYS A 125 -13.63 -5.97 -16.03
CA LYS A 125 -13.01 -6.76 -14.96
C LYS A 125 -12.76 -8.21 -15.38
N PHE A 126 -11.56 -8.73 -15.17
CA PHE A 126 -11.22 -10.13 -15.47
C PHE A 126 -10.03 -10.64 -14.66
N THR A 127 -9.72 -11.93 -14.76
CA THR A 127 -8.50 -12.54 -14.20
C THR A 127 -7.66 -13.10 -15.34
N GLU A 128 -6.39 -12.71 -15.42
CA GLU A 128 -5.46 -13.13 -16.47
C GLU A 128 -4.96 -14.56 -16.22
N LEU A 129 -5.03 -15.42 -17.23
CA LEU A 129 -4.86 -16.87 -17.05
C LEU A 129 -3.43 -17.28 -16.62
N ILE A 130 -2.39 -16.55 -17.04
CA ILE A 130 -1.01 -16.96 -16.77
C ILE A 130 -0.58 -16.57 -15.36
N SER A 131 -0.83 -15.32 -14.96
CA SER A 131 -0.46 -14.75 -13.66
C SER A 131 -1.48 -14.94 -12.56
N GLN A 132 -2.74 -15.22 -12.92
CA GLN A 132 -3.90 -15.22 -12.04
C GLN A 132 -4.14 -13.87 -11.34
N ILE A 133 -3.64 -12.77 -11.93
CA ILE A 133 -3.89 -11.40 -11.45
C ILE A 133 -5.25 -10.91 -11.98
N LYS A 134 -5.97 -10.21 -11.12
CA LYS A 134 -7.19 -9.48 -11.47
C LYS A 134 -6.86 -8.15 -12.14
N PHE A 135 -7.57 -7.81 -13.19
CA PHE A 135 -7.44 -6.56 -13.91
C PHE A 135 -8.76 -5.82 -13.94
N ASP A 136 -8.68 -4.51 -13.73
CA ASP A 136 -9.77 -3.55 -13.86
C ASP A 136 -9.36 -2.53 -14.93
N ILE A 137 -10.03 -2.54 -16.08
CA ILE A 137 -9.72 -1.64 -17.21
C ILE A 137 -10.81 -0.61 -17.40
N SER A 138 -10.47 0.67 -17.20
CA SER A 138 -11.33 1.83 -17.43
C SER A 138 -10.91 2.60 -18.68
N PHE A 139 -11.83 3.39 -19.23
CA PHE A 139 -11.64 4.11 -20.49
C PHE A 139 -11.77 5.62 -20.28
N ASN A 140 -10.87 6.39 -20.90
CA ASN A 140 -10.84 7.86 -20.86
C ASN A 140 -10.74 8.47 -19.44
N THR A 141 -10.09 7.77 -18.51
CA THR A 141 -9.95 8.21 -17.11
C THR A 141 -8.51 8.63 -16.80
N THR A 142 -8.27 9.94 -16.64
CA THR A 142 -6.94 10.47 -16.26
C THR A 142 -6.81 10.75 -14.76
N SER A 143 -7.91 10.72 -14.01
CA SER A 143 -7.94 11.03 -12.57
C SER A 143 -7.15 10.04 -11.73
N GLY A 144 -7.23 8.74 -12.05
CA GLY A 144 -6.51 7.68 -11.34
C GLY A 144 -4.98 7.82 -11.44
N VAL A 145 -4.48 8.25 -12.60
CA VAL A 145 -3.05 8.53 -12.83
C VAL A 145 -2.58 9.69 -11.96
N LYS A 146 -3.30 10.81 -11.99
CA LYS A 146 -2.98 11.99 -11.18
C LYS A 146 -3.07 11.70 -9.67
N ALA A 147 -4.04 10.89 -9.26
CA ALA A 147 -4.18 10.43 -7.88
C ALA A 147 -2.96 9.60 -7.45
N ALA A 148 -2.48 8.70 -8.31
CA ALA A 148 -1.27 7.91 -8.02
C ALA A 148 -0.03 8.81 -7.86
N GLU A 149 0.17 9.79 -8.74
CA GLU A 149 1.27 10.76 -8.65
C GLU A 149 1.19 11.64 -7.40
N LEU A 150 -0.02 12.01 -6.97
CA LEU A 150 -0.21 12.73 -5.71
C LEU A 150 0.15 11.84 -4.51
N VAL A 151 -0.31 10.59 -4.49
CA VAL A 151 0.01 9.64 -3.42
C VAL A 151 1.52 9.40 -3.35
N GLN A 152 2.20 9.27 -4.50
CA GLN A 152 3.66 9.13 -4.56
C GLN A 152 4.39 10.31 -3.88
N ARG A 153 3.96 11.55 -4.13
CA ARG A 153 4.51 12.73 -3.42
C ARG A 153 4.29 12.67 -1.91
N PHE A 154 3.13 12.18 -1.47
CA PHE A 154 2.88 11.99 -0.03
C PHE A 154 3.69 10.84 0.58
N ILE A 155 4.00 9.80 -0.19
CA ILE A 155 4.89 8.72 0.25
C ILE A 155 6.30 9.26 0.48
N GLU A 156 6.80 10.11 -0.42
CA GLU A 156 8.10 10.79 -0.25
C GLU A 156 8.10 11.71 0.97
N GLN A 157 7.00 12.42 1.21
CA GLN A 157 6.86 13.31 2.37
C GLN A 157 6.72 12.56 3.69
N TYR A 158 6.05 11.41 3.70
CA TYR A 158 5.74 10.63 4.89
C TYR A 158 6.16 9.16 4.72
N PRO A 159 7.41 8.79 5.08
CA PRO A 159 7.91 7.41 4.93
C PRO A 159 7.15 6.35 5.72
N GLU A 160 6.34 6.75 6.71
CA GLU A 160 5.46 5.88 7.48
C GLU A 160 4.15 5.53 6.74
N LEU A 161 3.76 6.34 5.75
CA LEU A 161 2.50 6.21 5.03
C LEU A 161 2.34 4.82 4.38
N PRO A 162 3.31 4.28 3.61
CA PRO A 162 3.16 2.96 3.02
C PRO A 162 2.90 1.86 4.05
N LYS A 163 3.62 1.91 5.18
CA LYS A 163 3.56 0.89 6.22
C LYS A 163 2.20 0.88 6.91
N LEU A 164 1.68 2.06 7.24
CA LEU A 164 0.34 2.21 7.82
C LEU A 164 -0.75 1.77 6.84
N VAL A 165 -0.66 2.21 5.57
CA VAL A 165 -1.66 1.87 4.55
C VAL A 165 -1.71 0.36 4.32
N ILE A 166 -0.57 -0.32 4.24
CA ILE A 166 -0.52 -1.77 4.02
C ILE A 166 -1.14 -2.54 5.19
N VAL A 167 -0.85 -2.17 6.43
CA VAL A 167 -1.47 -2.79 7.62
C VAL A 167 -2.98 -2.59 7.61
N LEU A 168 -3.45 -1.36 7.37
CA LEU A 168 -4.87 -1.03 7.39
C LEU A 168 -5.63 -1.67 6.22
N LYS A 169 -5.02 -1.72 5.03
CA LYS A 169 -5.59 -2.44 3.88
C LYS A 169 -5.73 -3.92 4.17
N GLN A 170 -4.72 -4.56 4.75
CA GLN A 170 -4.82 -5.97 5.13
C GLN A 170 -5.90 -6.18 6.19
N TYR A 171 -5.95 -5.34 7.21
CA TYR A 171 -6.98 -5.40 8.25
C TYR A 171 -8.39 -5.34 7.65
N LEU A 172 -8.66 -4.34 6.81
CA LEU A 172 -9.98 -4.16 6.18
C LEU A 172 -10.33 -5.29 5.22
N LEU A 173 -9.35 -5.85 4.51
CA LEU A 173 -9.55 -7.03 3.67
C LEU A 173 -10.03 -8.22 4.50
N LEU A 174 -9.45 -8.45 5.67
CA LEU A 174 -9.85 -9.55 6.56
C LEU A 174 -11.22 -9.32 7.20
N GLN A 175 -11.64 -8.07 7.38
CA GLN A 175 -12.99 -7.74 7.84
C GLN A 175 -14.03 -7.78 6.70
N GLY A 176 -13.62 -7.95 5.44
CA GLY A 176 -14.52 -7.84 4.28
C GLY A 176 -15.00 -6.42 4.00
N LEU A 177 -14.28 -5.40 4.49
CA LEU A 177 -14.63 -3.97 4.41
C LEU A 177 -13.76 -3.19 3.41
N ASN A 178 -13.08 -3.89 2.50
CA ASN A 178 -12.20 -3.32 1.47
C ASN A 178 -12.88 -3.13 0.10
N GLU A 179 -14.13 -3.56 -0.06
CA GLU A 179 -14.89 -3.44 -1.31
C GLU A 179 -16.06 -2.47 -1.14
N VAL A 180 -16.10 -1.43 -1.98
CA VAL A 180 -17.16 -0.40 -1.92
C VAL A 180 -18.47 -0.93 -2.49
N TYR A 181 -18.43 -1.67 -3.59
CA TYR A 181 -19.65 -2.10 -4.30
C TYR A 181 -20.41 -3.20 -3.53
N SER A 182 -19.68 -4.19 -3.01
CA SER A 182 -20.28 -5.39 -2.40
C SER A 182 -20.70 -5.16 -0.94
N SER A 183 -19.80 -4.63 -0.11
CA SER A 183 -20.02 -4.47 1.33
C SER A 183 -20.21 -3.03 1.77
N GLY A 184 -20.13 -2.06 0.86
CA GLY A 184 -20.15 -0.64 1.23
C GLY A 184 -18.93 -0.21 2.04
N GLY A 185 -17.86 -1.00 2.00
CA GLY A 185 -16.61 -0.71 2.69
C GLY A 185 -15.90 0.52 2.14
N ILE A 186 -14.61 0.66 2.45
CA ILE A 186 -13.81 1.79 1.98
C ILE A 186 -12.80 1.37 0.92
N SER A 187 -12.64 2.20 -0.10
CA SER A 187 -11.70 1.96 -1.19
C SER A 187 -10.25 2.08 -0.70
N SER A 188 -9.32 1.46 -1.42
CA SER A 188 -7.87 1.62 -1.14
C SER A 188 -7.44 3.09 -1.17
N TYR A 189 -8.02 3.90 -2.06
CA TYR A 189 -7.73 5.33 -2.15
C TYR A 189 -8.28 6.09 -0.94
N ALA A 190 -9.50 5.79 -0.48
CA ALA A 190 -10.08 6.37 0.72
C ALA A 190 -9.20 6.12 1.96
N VAL A 191 -8.80 4.86 2.20
CA VAL A 191 -7.88 4.49 3.31
C VAL A 191 -6.58 5.28 3.24
N THR A 192 -6.03 5.42 2.02
CA THR A 192 -4.78 6.16 1.79
C THR A 192 -4.94 7.64 2.14
N LEU A 193 -6.02 8.28 1.71
CA LEU A 193 -6.32 9.68 2.04
C LEU A 193 -6.57 9.90 3.53
N MET A 194 -7.23 8.96 4.22
CA MET A 194 -7.36 8.98 5.68
C MET A 194 -5.99 8.94 6.36
N CYS A 195 -5.08 8.08 5.90
CA CYS A 195 -3.72 7.99 6.44
C CYS A 195 -2.92 9.29 6.19
N ILE A 196 -3.01 9.85 4.98
CA ILE A 196 -2.34 11.11 4.63
C ILE A 196 -2.84 12.25 5.53
N SER A 197 -4.16 12.42 5.64
CA SER A 197 -4.77 13.46 6.45
C SER A 197 -4.36 13.33 7.92
N PHE A 198 -4.37 12.10 8.45
CA PHE A 198 -3.90 11.81 9.80
C PHE A 198 -2.42 12.18 10.01
N LEU A 199 -1.53 11.79 9.09
CA LEU A 199 -0.10 12.09 9.19
C LEU A 199 0.20 13.59 9.08
N GLN A 200 -0.50 14.31 8.20
CA GLN A 200 -0.44 15.77 8.15
C GLN A 200 -0.77 16.37 9.53
N GLN A 201 -1.87 15.94 10.16
CA GLN A 201 -2.26 16.42 11.48
C GLN A 201 -1.28 16.03 12.60
N GLN A 202 -0.67 14.84 12.54
CA GLN A 202 0.36 14.47 13.51
C GLN A 202 1.60 15.35 13.37
N SER A 203 2.04 15.65 12.14
CA SER A 203 3.23 16.46 11.88
C SER A 203 3.12 17.90 12.38
N LEU A 204 1.92 18.48 12.36
CA LEU A 204 1.66 19.85 12.86
C LEU A 204 1.70 19.93 14.39
N ASN A 205 1.29 18.85 15.07
CA ASN A 205 1.21 18.77 16.52
C ASN A 205 2.54 18.33 17.16
N GLU A 206 3.51 17.88 16.37
CA GLU A 206 4.85 17.54 16.84
C GLU A 206 5.72 18.80 17.02
N THR A 207 5.46 19.57 18.09
CA THR A 207 6.46 20.50 18.65
C THR A 207 7.60 19.70 19.27
N LYS A 208 8.63 19.39 18.48
CA LYS A 208 9.89 18.73 18.90
C LYS A 208 9.66 17.49 19.79
N ILE A 209 9.31 16.34 19.20
CA ILE A 209 9.41 15.06 19.90
C ILE A 209 10.52 14.21 19.31
N CYS A 210 11.33 13.73 20.24
CA CYS A 210 12.56 12.98 20.14
C CYS A 210 12.57 11.90 19.04
N LYS A 211 13.76 11.66 18.49
CA LYS A 211 14.19 10.46 17.75
C LYS A 211 13.86 9.18 18.55
N ASN A 212 12.59 8.80 18.62
CA ASN A 212 12.11 7.72 19.46
C ASN A 212 11.79 6.53 18.55
N ASP A 213 12.47 5.41 18.78
CA ASP A 213 12.60 4.23 17.90
C ASP A 213 11.32 3.41 17.68
N ASN A 214 10.12 3.96 17.95
CA ASN A 214 8.85 3.21 17.92
C ASN A 214 7.71 3.98 17.22
N LYS A 215 8.03 4.76 16.19
CA LYS A 215 7.11 5.72 15.57
C LYS A 215 5.85 5.04 15.00
N LEU A 216 5.99 3.92 14.29
CA LEU A 216 4.85 3.27 13.61
C LEU A 216 3.83 2.68 14.59
N GLY A 217 4.28 2.01 15.66
CA GLY A 217 3.37 1.43 16.65
C GLY A 217 2.48 2.50 17.29
N LYS A 218 3.06 3.66 17.62
CA LYS A 218 2.30 4.82 18.12
C LYS A 218 1.34 5.39 17.09
N LEU A 219 1.79 5.53 15.83
CA LEU A 219 0.97 6.07 14.75
C LEU A 219 -0.24 5.18 14.46
N LEU A 220 -0.07 3.85 14.40
CA LEU A 220 -1.17 2.91 14.18
C LEU A 220 -2.21 3.00 15.31
N LEU A 221 -1.78 2.96 16.57
CA LEU A 221 -2.68 3.09 17.72
C LEU A 221 -3.46 4.42 17.68
N LYS A 222 -2.77 5.53 17.45
CA LYS A 222 -3.40 6.85 17.35
C LYS A 222 -4.37 6.96 16.16
N PHE A 223 -4.04 6.37 15.02
CA PHE A 223 -4.92 6.34 13.84
C PHE A 223 -6.22 5.60 14.17
N LEU A 224 -6.11 4.39 14.73
CA LEU A 224 -7.26 3.55 15.06
C LEU A 224 -8.14 4.19 16.14
N ASP A 225 -7.54 4.82 17.16
CA ASP A 225 -8.26 5.59 18.17
C ASP A 225 -8.98 6.79 17.55
N PHE A 226 -8.29 7.56 16.70
CA PHE A 226 -8.86 8.74 16.08
C PHE A 226 -10.06 8.39 15.20
N TYR A 227 -9.88 7.54 14.19
CA TYR A 227 -10.97 7.19 13.27
C TYR A 227 -11.97 6.17 13.82
N GLY A 228 -11.63 5.42 14.87
CA GLY A 228 -12.57 4.50 15.52
C GLY A 228 -13.46 5.17 16.56
N ARG A 229 -12.92 6.16 17.29
CA ARG A 229 -13.58 6.71 18.49
C ARG A 229 -13.76 8.22 18.52
N LYS A 230 -12.85 9.00 17.94
CA LYS A 230 -12.79 10.46 18.14
C LYS A 230 -13.32 11.28 16.95
N PHE A 231 -13.18 10.78 15.73
CA PHE A 231 -13.61 11.47 14.53
C PHE A 231 -15.14 11.46 14.44
N ASP A 232 -15.74 12.64 14.38
CA ASP A 232 -17.17 12.81 14.19
C ASP A 232 -17.50 12.79 12.70
N TYR A 233 -17.85 11.61 12.20
CA TYR A 233 -18.22 11.35 10.80
C TYR A 233 -19.48 12.11 10.36
N PHE A 234 -20.35 12.56 11.28
CA PHE A 234 -21.55 13.30 10.91
C PHE A 234 -21.27 14.78 10.76
N LYS A 235 -20.32 15.32 11.53
CA LYS A 235 -19.95 16.75 11.48
C LYS A 235 -18.83 17.05 10.47
N TYR A 236 -17.83 16.19 10.35
CA TYR A 236 -16.62 16.47 9.59
C TYR A 236 -16.44 15.53 8.40
N GLY A 237 -15.89 16.07 7.32
CA GLY A 237 -15.23 15.33 6.25
C GLY A 237 -13.71 15.42 6.37
N ILE A 238 -13.02 14.70 5.49
CA ILE A 238 -11.56 14.58 5.47
C ILE A 238 -11.03 15.31 4.25
N SER A 239 -10.03 16.17 4.43
CA SER A 239 -9.25 16.76 3.34
C SER A 239 -7.77 16.47 3.53
N VAL A 240 -7.06 16.39 2.40
CA VAL A 240 -5.60 16.34 2.33
C VAL A 240 -5.01 17.59 1.69
N ARG A 241 -5.85 18.55 1.30
CA ARG A 241 -5.41 19.82 0.70
C ARG A 241 -4.85 20.74 1.78
N GLY A 242 -3.85 21.55 1.42
CA GLY A 242 -3.20 22.46 2.37
C GLY A 242 -2.56 21.70 3.55
N SER A 243 -2.98 22.03 4.77
CA SER A 243 -2.55 21.34 6.00
C SER A 243 -3.28 20.02 6.28
N GLY A 244 -4.22 19.63 5.41
CA GLY A 244 -5.10 18.49 5.63
C GLY A 244 -5.97 18.63 6.88
N GLY A 245 -6.56 17.51 7.30
CA GLY A 245 -7.34 17.38 8.53
C GLY A 245 -8.85 17.32 8.33
N SER A 246 -9.56 17.54 9.44
CA SER A 246 -11.02 17.55 9.50
C SER A 246 -11.58 18.87 8.99
N VAL A 247 -12.50 18.82 8.03
CA VAL A 247 -13.20 19.98 7.48
C VAL A 247 -14.69 19.82 7.74
N GLU A 248 -15.38 20.85 8.22
CA GLU A 248 -16.82 20.74 8.46
C GLU A 248 -17.56 20.47 7.15
N LYS A 249 -18.53 19.53 7.17
CA LYS A 249 -19.25 19.14 5.95
C LYS A 249 -19.99 20.30 5.30
N CYS A 250 -20.45 21.29 6.08
CA CYS A 250 -21.09 22.50 5.55
C CYS A 250 -20.15 23.33 4.66
N VAL A 251 -18.84 23.33 4.94
CA VAL A 251 -17.83 24.01 4.12
C VAL A 251 -17.67 23.29 2.78
N LEU A 252 -17.60 21.95 2.83
CA LEU A 252 -17.46 21.10 1.65
C LEU A 252 -18.72 21.08 0.77
N GLN A 253 -19.90 21.35 1.35
CA GLN A 253 -21.19 21.35 0.65
C GLN A 253 -21.19 22.27 -0.56
N SER A 254 -20.62 23.48 -0.42
CA SER A 254 -20.51 24.45 -1.51
C SER A 254 -19.69 23.93 -2.70
N THR A 255 -18.78 22.99 -2.45
CA THR A 255 -17.88 22.41 -3.46
C THR A 255 -18.44 21.12 -4.06
N PHE A 256 -19.16 20.31 -3.29
CA PHE A 256 -19.71 19.04 -3.72
C PHE A 256 -21.09 19.10 -4.41
N GLY A 257 -21.84 20.20 -4.21
CA GLY A 257 -23.21 20.36 -4.72
C GLY A 257 -24.28 19.64 -3.87
N ASP A 258 -25.54 19.83 -4.24
CA ASP A 258 -26.73 19.59 -3.39
C ASP A 258 -27.00 18.12 -3.00
N TYR A 259 -26.31 17.14 -3.59
CA TYR A 259 -26.62 15.71 -3.44
C TYR A 259 -25.60 14.90 -2.60
N ASN A 260 -24.44 15.47 -2.25
CA ASN A 260 -23.32 14.72 -1.64
C ASN A 260 -23.27 14.77 -0.10
N TRP A 261 -24.16 15.50 0.56
CA TRP A 261 -24.09 15.73 2.01
C TRP A 261 -24.58 14.57 2.87
N LEU A 262 -25.19 13.54 2.27
CA LEU A 262 -25.72 12.36 2.97
C LEU A 262 -24.68 11.26 3.21
N SER A 263 -23.48 11.38 2.64
CA SER A 263 -22.42 10.38 2.83
C SER A 263 -22.02 10.32 4.31
N VAL A 264 -21.99 9.13 4.90
CA VAL A 264 -21.48 8.95 6.27
C VAL A 264 -20.01 9.33 6.30
N LEU A 265 -19.20 8.71 5.44
CA LEU A 265 -17.81 9.09 5.22
C LEU A 265 -17.76 10.11 4.09
N THR A 266 -17.18 11.28 4.37
CA THR A 266 -16.95 12.31 3.37
C THR A 266 -15.46 12.56 3.25
N ILE A 267 -14.90 12.39 2.05
CA ILE A 267 -13.49 12.66 1.78
C ILE A 267 -13.40 13.47 0.50
N GLU A 268 -12.87 14.69 0.61
CA GLU A 268 -12.60 15.56 -0.53
C GLU A 268 -11.55 14.94 -1.44
N ASP A 269 -11.89 14.71 -2.71
CA ASP A 269 -10.92 14.26 -3.70
C ASP A 269 -9.97 15.43 -4.06
N PRO A 270 -8.67 15.31 -3.76
CA PRO A 270 -7.70 16.36 -4.07
C PRO A 270 -7.50 16.58 -5.57
N ILE A 271 -7.83 15.59 -6.41
CA ILE A 271 -7.72 15.66 -7.87
C ILE A 271 -8.99 16.26 -8.49
N THR A 272 -10.16 15.89 -7.96
CA THR A 272 -11.47 16.33 -8.45
C THR A 272 -12.31 16.87 -7.28
N PRO A 273 -12.13 18.13 -6.83
CA PRO A 273 -12.74 18.61 -5.58
C PRO A 273 -14.26 18.52 -5.49
N THR A 274 -14.98 18.38 -6.60
CA THR A 274 -16.44 18.16 -6.65
C THR A 274 -16.85 16.70 -6.34
N ASN A 275 -15.88 15.79 -6.26
CA ASN A 275 -16.06 14.37 -6.02
C ASN A 275 -15.85 14.04 -4.54
N ASP A 276 -16.80 13.33 -3.95
CA ASP A 276 -16.69 12.77 -2.60
C ASP A 276 -16.26 11.31 -2.71
N ILE A 277 -15.02 11.01 -2.32
CA ILE A 277 -14.46 9.65 -2.38
C ILE A 277 -15.20 8.69 -1.45
N GLY A 278 -15.78 9.20 -0.36
CA GLY A 278 -16.52 8.40 0.62
C GLY A 278 -17.99 8.16 0.27
N ARG A 279 -18.50 8.75 -0.82
CA ARG A 279 -19.93 8.75 -1.18
C ARG A 279 -20.57 7.36 -1.21
N SER A 280 -19.84 6.38 -1.74
CA SER A 280 -20.33 5.01 -1.89
C SER A 280 -19.96 4.10 -0.71
N SER A 281 -19.28 4.61 0.32
CA SER A 281 -18.90 3.85 1.51
C SER A 281 -20.02 3.85 2.56
N PHE A 282 -21.16 3.24 2.23
CA PHE A 282 -22.32 3.16 3.13
C PHE A 282 -22.10 2.31 4.39
N GLY A 283 -21.10 1.41 4.37
CA GLY A 283 -20.58 0.64 5.51
C GLY A 283 -19.48 1.35 6.31
N ALA A 284 -19.32 2.67 6.16
CA ALA A 284 -18.29 3.42 6.89
C ALA A 284 -18.41 3.35 8.42
N LEU A 285 -19.61 3.14 8.97
CA LEU A 285 -19.78 2.93 10.41
C LEU A 285 -19.24 1.57 10.88
N ASP A 286 -19.34 0.53 10.04
CA ASP A 286 -18.73 -0.78 10.32
C ASP A 286 -17.20 -0.67 10.30
N VAL A 287 -16.66 0.15 9.40
CA VAL A 287 -15.22 0.48 9.38
C VAL A 287 -14.80 1.22 10.66
N LYS A 288 -15.57 2.23 11.10
CA LYS A 288 -15.35 2.93 12.37
C LYS A 288 -15.34 1.93 13.53
N GLN A 289 -16.33 1.04 13.60
CA GLN A 289 -16.41 0.03 14.66
C GLN A 289 -15.24 -0.95 14.61
N GLY A 290 -14.83 -1.40 13.41
CA GLY A 290 -13.64 -2.22 13.22
C GLY A 290 -12.39 -1.54 13.76
N PHE A 291 -12.16 -0.27 13.41
CA PHE A 291 -11.02 0.48 13.94
C PHE A 291 -11.05 0.62 15.46
N GLU A 292 -12.21 0.85 16.07
CA GLU A 292 -12.36 0.88 17.52
C GLU A 292 -12.00 -0.46 18.17
N ILE A 293 -12.49 -1.59 17.62
CA ILE A 293 -12.17 -2.94 18.10
C ILE A 293 -10.67 -3.21 17.98
N ALA A 294 -10.07 -2.87 16.84
CA ALA A 294 -8.64 -3.04 16.61
C ALA A 294 -7.81 -2.21 17.60
N PHE A 295 -8.20 -0.95 17.85
CA PHE A 295 -7.56 -0.10 18.85
C PHE A 295 -7.60 -0.71 20.24
N LEU A 296 -8.78 -1.15 20.71
CA LEU A 296 -8.95 -1.74 22.04
C LEU A 296 -8.11 -3.02 22.19
N LYS A 297 -8.07 -3.86 21.14
CA LYS A 297 -7.28 -5.10 21.13
C LYS A 297 -5.79 -4.82 21.21
N LEU A 298 -5.28 -3.94 20.34
CA LEU A 298 -3.86 -3.60 20.32
C LEU A 298 -3.43 -2.87 21.59
N SER A 299 -4.22 -1.90 22.08
CA SER A 299 -3.89 -1.15 23.30
C SER A 299 -3.77 -2.09 24.50
N LYS A 300 -4.72 -3.02 24.64
CA LYS A 300 -4.66 -4.03 25.70
C LYS A 300 -3.38 -4.87 25.62
N LEU A 301 -2.99 -5.32 24.43
CA LEU A 301 -1.80 -6.16 24.26
C LEU A 301 -0.50 -5.38 24.47
N VAL A 302 -0.48 -4.11 24.07
CA VAL A 302 0.67 -3.22 24.22
C VAL A 302 0.92 -2.86 25.69
N ASP A 303 -0.13 -2.73 26.50
CA ASP A 303 -0.05 -2.40 27.92
C ASP A 303 0.20 -3.63 28.82
N LEU A 304 0.13 -4.85 28.28
CA LEU A 304 0.46 -6.06 29.03
C LEU A 304 1.96 -6.14 29.32
N ASP A 305 2.28 -6.69 30.49
CA ASP A 305 3.66 -7.04 30.83
C ASP A 305 4.19 -8.10 29.84
N SER A 306 5.44 -7.93 29.43
CA SER A 306 6.19 -8.81 28.51
C SER A 306 6.12 -10.29 28.89
N SER A 307 6.05 -10.60 30.20
CA SER A 307 5.91 -11.95 30.74
C SER A 307 4.55 -12.63 30.48
N LYS A 308 3.54 -11.86 30.06
CA LYS A 308 2.14 -12.31 29.86
C LYS A 308 1.68 -12.23 28.41
N THR A 309 2.42 -11.56 27.54
CA THR A 309 2.21 -11.53 26.10
C THR A 309 2.80 -12.78 25.46
N SER A 310 1.94 -13.67 24.96
CA SER A 310 2.35 -14.82 24.13
C SER A 310 1.95 -14.56 22.68
N GLY A 311 2.93 -14.43 21.78
CA GLY A 311 2.73 -14.28 20.34
C GLY A 311 2.76 -12.84 19.83
N SER A 312 2.56 -12.66 18.52
CA SER A 312 2.63 -11.35 17.86
C SER A 312 1.44 -10.45 18.21
N ILE A 313 1.75 -9.18 18.51
CA ILE A 313 0.74 -8.15 18.84
C ILE A 313 -0.06 -7.78 17.58
N LEU A 314 0.63 -7.55 16.47
CA LEU A 314 0.05 -7.18 15.18
C LEU A 314 -0.80 -8.33 14.60
N ALA A 315 -0.38 -9.59 14.79
CA ALA A 315 -1.12 -10.79 14.37
C ALA A 315 -2.53 -10.87 14.98
N SER A 316 -2.76 -10.12 16.06
CA SER A 316 -4.08 -10.02 16.68
C SER A 316 -5.11 -9.33 15.78
N ILE A 317 -4.71 -8.46 14.85
CA ILE A 317 -5.61 -7.76 13.93
C ILE A 317 -5.36 -8.11 12.46
N VAL A 318 -4.15 -8.51 12.09
CA VAL A 318 -3.84 -8.95 10.71
C VAL A 318 -3.37 -10.39 10.69
N ASN A 319 -3.65 -11.07 9.59
CA ASN A 319 -3.07 -12.37 9.26
C ASN A 319 -2.96 -12.49 7.74
N LEU A 320 -2.28 -13.52 7.27
CA LEU A 320 -2.19 -13.86 5.85
C LEU A 320 -2.91 -15.17 5.59
N PRO A 321 -3.99 -15.19 4.78
CA PRO A 321 -4.64 -16.43 4.40
C PRO A 321 -3.66 -17.38 3.71
N GLN A 322 -3.77 -18.69 3.99
CA GLN A 322 -2.91 -19.70 3.39
C GLN A 322 -2.96 -19.70 1.85
N SER A 323 -4.09 -19.28 1.27
CA SER A 323 -4.24 -19.08 -0.18
C SER A 323 -3.29 -18.01 -0.72
N VAL A 324 -3.07 -16.92 0.02
CA VAL A 324 -2.14 -15.85 -0.35
C VAL A 324 -0.71 -16.35 -0.27
N ILE A 325 -0.33 -17.04 0.81
CA ILE A 325 1.01 -17.62 0.97
C ILE A 325 1.29 -18.62 -0.16
N SER A 326 0.32 -19.50 -0.45
CA SER A 326 0.43 -20.49 -1.53
C SER A 326 0.57 -19.83 -2.90
N TYR A 327 -0.19 -18.75 -3.15
CA TYR A 327 -0.06 -17.97 -4.37
C TYR A 327 1.33 -17.35 -4.53
N ARG A 328 1.86 -16.69 -3.48
CA ARG A 328 3.22 -16.11 -3.50
C ARG A 328 4.28 -17.18 -3.79
N ASN A 329 4.21 -18.32 -3.09
CA ASN A 329 5.12 -19.45 -3.31
C ASN A 329 5.04 -19.98 -4.75
N TRP A 330 3.83 -20.09 -5.31
CA TRP A 330 3.63 -20.49 -6.69
C TRP A 330 4.21 -19.47 -7.67
N VAL A 331 4.05 -18.15 -7.42
CA VAL A 331 4.66 -17.10 -8.25
C VAL A 331 6.18 -17.25 -8.26
N HIS A 332 6.79 -17.40 -7.08
CA HIS A 332 8.23 -17.59 -6.95
C HIS A 332 8.71 -18.86 -7.67
N TYR A 333 7.96 -19.95 -7.59
CA TYR A 333 8.32 -21.19 -8.29
C TYR A 333 8.18 -21.07 -9.82
N LYS A 334 7.03 -20.59 -10.30
CA LYS A 334 6.68 -20.54 -11.73
C LYS A 334 7.47 -19.46 -12.48
N PHE A 335 7.70 -18.32 -11.85
CA PHE A 335 8.33 -17.14 -12.46
C PHE A 335 9.75 -16.88 -11.96
N ARG A 336 10.42 -17.86 -11.32
CA ARG A 336 11.82 -17.71 -10.84
C ARG A 336 12.80 -17.18 -11.87
N HIS A 337 12.58 -17.48 -13.15
CA HIS A 337 13.40 -17.00 -14.27
C HIS A 337 13.34 -15.47 -14.46
N LEU A 338 12.30 -14.79 -13.95
CA LEU A 338 12.19 -13.34 -13.97
C LEU A 338 13.08 -12.65 -12.92
N ALA A 339 13.50 -13.37 -11.86
CA ALA A 339 14.36 -12.79 -10.83
C ALA A 339 15.72 -12.36 -11.39
N SER A 340 16.31 -13.16 -12.29
CA SER A 340 17.57 -12.86 -12.99
C SER A 340 17.47 -11.70 -13.97
N ILE A 341 16.26 -11.42 -14.48
CA ILE A 341 16.00 -10.36 -15.47
C ILE A 341 15.95 -8.98 -14.79
N SER A 342 15.49 -8.90 -13.54
CA SER A 342 15.44 -7.65 -12.76
C SER A 342 16.80 -7.01 -12.43
N ALA A 343 17.91 -7.69 -12.73
CA ALA A 343 19.28 -7.20 -12.52
C ALA A 343 19.89 -6.51 -13.76
N GLN A 344 19.17 -6.48 -14.89
CA GLN A 344 19.60 -5.85 -16.14
C GLN A 344 18.67 -4.65 -16.45
N PRO A 345 19.17 -3.52 -16.97
CA PRO A 345 18.32 -2.45 -17.47
C PRO A 345 17.58 -2.96 -18.71
N ILE A 346 16.26 -3.09 -18.64
CA ILE A 346 15.44 -3.55 -19.78
C ILE A 346 14.86 -2.33 -20.47
N ASN A 347 15.37 -2.03 -21.67
CA ASN A 347 14.83 -0.97 -22.53
C ASN A 347 13.33 -1.16 -22.77
N GLY A 348 12.53 -0.12 -22.53
CA GLY A 348 11.07 -0.12 -22.75
C GLY A 348 10.22 -0.36 -21.49
N ILE A 349 10.78 -0.89 -20.41
CA ILE A 349 10.08 -1.10 -19.12
C ILE A 349 10.29 0.09 -18.16
N GLU A 350 11.16 1.05 -18.52
CA GLU A 350 11.47 2.24 -17.71
C GLU A 350 10.22 3.01 -17.27
N ARG A 351 9.14 3.00 -18.06
CA ARG A 351 7.84 3.61 -17.72
C ARG A 351 7.15 3.01 -16.50
N TYR A 352 7.48 1.78 -16.12
CA TYR A 352 6.92 1.09 -14.97
C TYR A 352 7.88 1.10 -13.77
N PHE A 353 9.17 1.31 -13.99
CA PHE A 353 10.27 1.18 -13.00
C PHE A 353 10.29 2.25 -11.89
N ASP A 354 9.24 3.06 -11.72
CA ASP A 354 9.24 4.18 -10.78
C ASP A 354 8.64 3.86 -9.41
N ILE A 355 9.26 4.45 -8.39
CA ILE A 355 8.98 4.49 -6.94
C ILE A 355 8.78 3.14 -6.22
N ALA A 356 8.03 2.15 -6.73
CA ALA A 356 7.91 0.84 -6.08
C ALA A 356 9.27 0.14 -5.91
N VAL A 357 10.17 0.31 -6.89
CA VAL A 357 11.58 -0.13 -6.82
C VAL A 357 12.41 0.75 -5.87
N LYS A 358 12.15 2.07 -5.80
CA LYS A 358 12.81 2.99 -4.83
C LYS A 358 12.41 2.71 -3.37
N LEU A 359 11.13 2.42 -3.13
CA LEU A 359 10.61 2.00 -1.83
C LEU A 359 11.29 0.72 -1.34
N ARG A 360 11.63 -0.18 -2.28
CA ARG A 360 12.41 -1.38 -1.99
C ARG A 360 13.87 -1.08 -1.68
N LEU A 361 14.55 -0.22 -2.47
CA LEU A 361 15.94 0.19 -2.18
C LEU A 361 16.06 0.79 -0.77
N ASN A 362 15.09 1.61 -0.36
CA ASN A 362 15.04 2.18 0.99
C ASN A 362 14.72 1.14 2.09
N ALA A 363 13.96 0.08 1.79
CA ALA A 363 13.69 -1.01 2.73
C ALA A 363 14.94 -1.89 2.94
N THR A 364 15.66 -2.23 1.87
CA THR A 364 16.91 -3.02 1.96
C THR A 364 18.04 -2.28 2.68
N THR A 365 18.17 -0.95 2.50
CA THR A 365 19.19 -0.17 3.24
C THR A 365 18.98 -0.18 4.76
N SER A 366 17.76 -0.40 5.24
CA SER A 366 17.48 -0.49 6.68
C SER A 366 17.91 -1.82 7.30
N GLU A 367 17.93 -2.89 6.51
CA GLU A 367 18.43 -4.22 6.91
C GLU A 367 19.97 -4.22 6.90
N ASP A 368 20.61 -3.67 5.86
CA ASP A 368 22.06 -3.57 5.75
C ASP A 368 22.71 -2.64 6.79
N GLU A 369 22.01 -1.58 7.24
CA GLU A 369 22.49 -0.70 8.31
C GLU A 369 22.41 -1.33 9.71
N GLN A 370 21.46 -2.26 9.94
CA GLN A 370 21.36 -3.00 11.19
C GLN A 370 22.37 -4.16 11.25
N GLU A 371 22.67 -4.77 10.11
CA GLU A 371 23.69 -5.82 10.00
C GLU A 371 25.12 -5.23 10.10
N ASN A 372 25.40 -4.11 9.42
CA ASN A 372 26.70 -3.40 9.55
C ASN A 372 26.96 -2.85 10.96
N LYS A 373 25.94 -2.46 11.71
CA LYS A 373 26.12 -2.02 13.11
C LYS A 373 26.48 -3.17 14.07
N LYS A 374 26.14 -4.43 13.74
CA LYS A 374 26.58 -5.61 14.49
C LYS A 374 28.04 -6.00 14.17
N GLU A 375 28.49 -5.80 12.94
CA GLU A 375 29.89 -6.07 12.56
C GLU A 375 30.87 -5.00 13.09
N ILE A 376 30.48 -3.72 13.14
CA ILE A 376 31.37 -2.66 13.66
C ILE A 376 31.50 -2.72 15.20
N GLY A 377 30.50 -3.28 15.91
CA GLY A 377 30.52 -3.42 17.37
C GLY A 377 31.36 -4.58 17.92
N SER A 378 31.85 -5.50 17.07
CA SER A 378 32.53 -6.72 17.51
C SER A 378 34.05 -6.74 17.26
N ASN A 379 34.64 -5.66 16.73
CA ASN A 379 36.08 -5.61 16.39
C ASN A 379 36.90 -4.50 17.10
N LEU A 380 36.45 -4.04 18.26
CA LEU A 380 37.24 -3.16 19.13
C LEU A 380 37.36 -3.74 20.54
N ASN A 381 37.98 -4.92 20.66
CA ASN A 381 38.52 -5.41 21.93
C ASN A 381 39.78 -6.23 21.64
N GLY A 382 40.92 -5.53 21.59
CA GLY A 382 42.22 -6.18 21.58
C GLY A 382 43.27 -5.44 20.79
N MET A 383 43.83 -4.35 21.34
CA MET A 383 45.27 -4.11 21.28
C MET A 383 45.70 -2.99 22.23
N PRO A 384 46.91 -3.05 22.82
CA PRO A 384 47.26 -2.32 24.03
C PRO A 384 47.79 -0.91 23.75
N LEU A 385 47.53 -0.05 24.72
CA LEU A 385 48.08 1.30 24.85
C LEU A 385 49.62 1.25 24.92
N THR A 386 50.28 1.96 23.99
CA THR A 386 51.65 2.44 24.23
C THR A 386 51.72 3.94 23.90
N HIS A 387 52.14 4.69 24.91
CA HIS A 387 52.50 6.09 24.87
C HIS A 387 53.85 6.28 24.15
N ASN A 388 53.93 7.27 23.26
CA ASN A 388 55.08 8.13 22.89
C ASN A 388 54.56 9.04 21.76
N GLY A 389 54.66 10.38 21.72
CA GLY A 389 55.73 11.29 22.13
C GLY A 389 56.41 11.88 20.88
N CYS A 390 56.40 13.22 20.74
CA CYS A 390 57.01 14.08 19.68
C CYS A 390 56.26 14.24 18.35
N GLN A 391 55.77 15.44 17.97
CA GLN A 391 56.46 16.65 17.47
C GLN A 391 57.33 16.43 16.21
N TYR A 392 56.90 16.97 15.06
CA TYR A 392 57.53 18.10 14.32
C TYR A 392 56.99 18.27 12.87
N LYS A 393 56.86 19.55 12.44
CA LYS A 393 57.02 20.19 11.10
C LYS A 393 56.60 19.41 9.84
N GLY A 394 55.82 19.97 8.90
CA GLY A 394 55.98 21.27 8.23
C GLY A 394 56.87 21.13 6.99
N LEU A 395 56.34 21.52 5.81
CA LEU A 395 56.89 21.64 4.43
C LEU A 395 55.98 20.84 3.46
N GLY A 396 55.34 21.40 2.43
CA GLY A 396 55.66 22.57 1.63
C GLY A 396 56.24 22.11 0.30
N CYS A 397 55.38 21.92 -0.70
CA CYS A 397 55.58 22.17 -2.14
C CYS A 397 54.21 22.13 -2.84
#